data_AF-A0A969Q3U9-F1
#
_entry.id   AF-A0A969Q3U9-F1
#
_cell.length_a   1.000
_cell.length_b   1.000
_cell.length_c   1.000
_cell.angle_alpha   90.00
_cell.angle_beta   90.00
_cell.angle_gamma   90.00
#
_symmetry.space_group_name_H-M   'P 1'
#
loop_
_entity.id
_entity.type
_entity.pdbx_description
1 polymer ?
#
loop_
_entity_poly.entity_id
_entity_poly.type
_entity_poly.pdbx_seq_one_letter_code
_entity_poly.pdbx_strand_id
1 'polypeptide(L)'
;MLTLTYEYKANPTKEQVQLIEHTLTLCRKVWNFALRERKDWLNSRKCSVNACSIVSEYITPVDAPYPNYYEQAGALTRAKEQFPE
;
A
#
# COMPACT_ATOMS: atom_id res chain seq x y z
N MET A 1 -15.70 10.19 -6.44
CA MET A 1 -14.56 10.53 -5.54
C MET A 1 -15.13 11.42 -4.46
N LEU A 2 -15.13 10.98 -3.20
CA LEU A 2 -15.61 11.81 -2.07
C LEU A 2 -14.46 12.72 -1.65
N THR A 3 -14.62 14.04 -1.81
CA THR A 3 -13.65 15.02 -1.32
C THR A 3 -14.08 15.43 0.09
N LEU A 4 -13.39 14.92 1.10
CA LEU A 4 -13.60 15.31 2.50
C LEU A 4 -12.75 16.53 2.81
N THR A 5 -13.39 17.67 3.05
CA THR A 5 -12.74 18.89 3.54
C THR A 5 -12.91 18.96 5.05
N TYR A 6 -11.80 18.82 5.78
CA TYR A 6 -11.78 18.95 7.24
C TYR A 6 -11.37 20.37 7.63
N GLU A 7 -12.07 20.94 8.60
CA GLU A 7 -11.72 22.22 9.19
C GLU A 7 -10.92 22.00 10.49
N TYR A 8 -9.67 22.43 10.48
CA TYR A 8 -8.79 22.36 11.64
C TYR A 8 -8.45 23.76 12.15
N LYS A 9 -8.26 23.89 13.47
CA LYS A 9 -7.75 25.14 14.05
C LYS A 9 -6.28 25.32 13.67
N ALA A 10 -5.84 26.57 13.55
CA ALA A 10 -4.42 26.89 13.33
C ALA A 10 -3.52 26.28 14.42
N ASN A 11 -4.00 26.24 15.67
CA ASN A 11 -3.45 25.39 16.72
C ASN A 11 -4.45 24.27 17.03
N PRO A 12 -4.20 23.02 16.58
CA PRO A 12 -5.15 21.92 16.73
C PRO A 12 -5.45 21.60 18.20
N THR A 13 -6.69 21.22 18.49
CA THR A 13 -7.02 20.63 19.80
C THR A 13 -6.38 19.24 19.93
N LYS A 14 -6.29 18.72 21.16
CA LYS A 14 -5.76 17.35 21.39
C LYS A 14 -6.51 16.29 20.57
N GLU A 15 -7.83 16.41 20.47
CA GLU A 15 -8.68 15.53 19.67
C GLU A 15 -8.38 15.64 18.17
N GLN A 16 -8.17 16.87 17.68
CA GLN A 16 -7.78 17.10 16.28
C GLN A 16 -6.40 16.49 15.97
N VAL A 17 -5.43 16.62 16.89
CA VAL A 17 -4.11 15.98 16.74
C VAL A 17 -4.26 14.47 16.62
N GLN A 18 -5.02 13.84 17.53
CA GLN A 18 -5.25 12.39 17.49
C GLN A 18 -5.88 11.93 16.17
N LEU A 19 -6.88 12.67 15.68
CA LEU A 19 -7.53 12.37 14.39
C LEU A 19 -6.55 12.50 13.21
N ILE A 20 -5.73 13.56 13.21
CA ILE A 20 -4.72 13.79 12.17
C ILE A 20 -3.69 12.66 12.19
N GLU A 21 -3.13 12.33 13.35
CA GLU A 21 -2.13 11.27 13.48
C GLU A 21 -2.66 9.90 13.09
N HIS A 22 -3.90 9.58 13.48
CA HIS A 22 -4.57 8.36 13.06
C HIS A 22 -4.75 8.32 11.54
N THR A 23 -5.25 9.41 10.94
CA THR A 23 -5.44 9.51 9.48
C THR A 23 -4.11 9.36 8.72
N LEU A 24 -3.06 10.03 9.16
CA LEU A 24 -1.73 9.92 8.55
C LEU A 24 -1.16 8.50 8.68
N THR A 25 -1.39 7.85 9.82
CA THR A 25 -0.99 6.46 10.04
C THR A 25 -1.69 5.51 9.08
N LEU A 26 -3.00 5.67 8.90
CA LEU A 26 -3.78 4.89 7.92
C LEU A 26 -3.28 5.12 6.49
N CYS A 27 -3.10 6.38 6.09
CA CYS A 27 -2.57 6.73 4.76
C CYS A 27 -1.21 6.07 4.51
N ARG A 28 -0.31 6.09 5.50
CA ARG A 28 1.00 5.44 5.41
C ARG A 28 0.89 3.92 5.29
N LYS A 29 0.03 3.28 6.08
CA LYS A 29 -0.21 1.82 6.02
C LYS A 29 -0.73 1.42 4.63
N VAL A 30 -1.76 2.10 4.14
CA VAL A 30 -2.35 1.88 2.80
C VAL A 30 -1.31 2.07 1.71
N TRP A 31 -0.52 3.15 1.77
CA TRP A 31 0.54 3.41 0.82
C TRP A 31 1.59 2.28 0.81
N ASN A 32 2.06 1.86 1.98
CA ASN A 32 3.09 0.83 2.11
C ASN A 32 2.59 -0.54 1.60
N PHE A 33 1.34 -0.89 1.89
CA PHE A 33 0.69 -2.09 1.36
C PHE A 33 0.72 -2.07 -0.18
N ALA A 34 0.17 -1.01 -0.79
CA ALA A 34 0.11 -0.89 -2.24
C ALA A 34 1.51 -0.79 -2.89
N LEU A 35 2.46 -0.11 -2.22
CA LEU A 35 3.83 -0.03 -2.70
C LEU A 35 4.52 -1.40 -2.70
N ARG A 36 4.25 -2.23 -1.68
CA ARG A 36 4.81 -3.58 -1.58
C ARG A 36 4.36 -4.45 -2.74
N GLU A 37 3.07 -4.50 -3.02
CA GLU A 37 2.53 -5.29 -4.15
C GLU A 37 3.16 -4.89 -5.49
N ARG A 38 3.31 -3.58 -5.76
CA ARG A 38 3.98 -3.10 -6.98
C ARG A 38 5.44 -3.53 -7.04
N LYS A 39 6.18 -3.43 -5.92
CA LYS A 39 7.58 -3.86 -5.86
C LYS A 39 7.72 -5.36 -6.08
N ASP A 40 6.86 -6.16 -5.47
CA ASP A 40 6.90 -7.61 -5.60
C ASP A 40 6.57 -8.04 -7.05
N TRP A 41 5.58 -7.40 -7.69
CA TRP A 41 5.26 -7.62 -9.11
C TRP A 41 6.40 -7.23 -10.05
N LEU A 42 7.08 -6.11 -9.79
CA LEU A 42 8.22 -5.66 -10.59
C LEU A 42 9.42 -6.57 -10.41
N ASN A 43 9.72 -6.96 -9.18
CA ASN A 43 10.85 -7.82 -8.87
C ASN A 43 10.65 -9.23 -9.44
N SER A 44 9.42 -9.77 -9.50
CA SER A 44 9.17 -11.06 -10.14
C SER A 44 9.36 -11.06 -11.65
N ARG A 45 9.34 -9.88 -12.28
CA ARG A 45 9.58 -9.69 -13.72
C ARG A 45 10.96 -9.15 -14.03
N LYS A 46 11.76 -8.88 -13.00
CA LYS A 46 13.14 -8.40 -13.12
C LYS A 46 14.07 -9.54 -12.73
N CYS A 47 14.57 -10.27 -13.72
CA CYS A 47 15.64 -11.25 -13.54
C CYS A 47 16.87 -10.86 -14.38
N SER A 48 18.04 -11.33 -13.93
CA SER A 48 19.26 -11.24 -14.73
C SER A 48 19.12 -12.17 -15.94
N VAL A 49 19.43 -11.66 -17.14
CA VAL A 49 19.26 -12.43 -18.39
C VAL A 49 20.20 -13.64 -18.46
N ASN A 50 21.35 -13.56 -17.78
CA ASN A 50 22.43 -14.53 -17.86
C ASN A 50 22.70 -15.31 -16.57
N ALA A 51 21.90 -15.12 -15.51
CA ALA A 51 22.10 -15.82 -14.25
C ALA A 51 20.81 -15.84 -13.41
N CYS A 52 20.62 -16.91 -12.64
CA CYS A 52 19.59 -16.97 -11.60
C CYS A 52 20.23 -16.79 -10.22
N SER A 53 19.50 -16.17 -9.29
CA SER A 53 19.88 -16.09 -7.89
C SER A 53 19.92 -17.49 -7.27
N ILE A 54 20.98 -17.78 -6.53
CA ILE A 54 21.11 -19.02 -5.74
C ILE A 54 20.46 -18.93 -4.36
N VAL A 55 20.07 -17.71 -3.93
CA VAL A 55 19.51 -17.45 -2.60
C VAL A 55 17.99 -17.43 -2.66
N SER A 56 17.42 -16.63 -3.56
CA SER A 56 15.98 -16.43 -3.68
C SER A 56 15.62 -15.73 -4.98
N GLU A 57 14.47 -16.10 -5.54
CA GLU A 57 13.81 -15.41 -6.66
C GLU A 57 12.37 -15.06 -6.29
N TYR A 58 11.82 -14.02 -6.91
CA TYR A 58 10.43 -13.63 -6.70
C TYR A 58 9.49 -14.50 -7.54
N ILE A 59 8.78 -15.40 -6.88
CA ILE A 59 7.83 -16.32 -7.54
C ILE A 59 6.42 -15.75 -7.43
N THR A 60 5.86 -15.29 -8.55
CA THR A 60 4.45 -14.86 -8.67
C THR A 60 3.80 -15.54 -9.86
N PRO A 61 2.46 -15.70 -9.90
CA PRO A 61 1.77 -16.23 -11.08
C PRO A 61 2.13 -15.45 -12.35
N VAL A 62 2.36 -16.16 -13.46
CA VAL A 62 2.78 -15.57 -14.74
C VAL A 62 1.70 -14.65 -15.31
N ASP A 63 0.45 -15.01 -15.09
CA ASP A 63 -0.76 -14.31 -15.50
C ASP A 63 -1.19 -13.19 -14.54
N ALA A 64 -0.45 -12.97 -13.44
CA ALA A 64 -0.80 -11.94 -12.47
C ALA A 64 -0.77 -10.54 -13.13
N PRO A 65 -1.90 -9.79 -13.13
CA PRO A 65 -1.94 -8.47 -13.72
C PRO A 65 -1.08 -7.48 -12.93
N TYR A 66 -0.68 -6.38 -13.56
CA TYR A 66 -0.02 -5.28 -12.85
C TYR A 66 -0.97 -4.72 -11.78
N PRO A 67 -0.53 -4.58 -10.52
CA PRO A 67 -1.35 -4.05 -9.43
C PRO A 67 -1.54 -2.54 -9.61
N ASN A 68 -2.47 -2.20 -10.50
CA ASN A 68 -2.86 -0.82 -10.80
C ASN A 68 -3.75 -0.26 -9.68
N TYR A 69 -4.04 1.04 -9.76
CA TYR A 69 -4.83 1.73 -8.74
C TYR A 69 -6.17 1.04 -8.42
N TYR A 70 -6.92 0.58 -9.43
CA TYR A 70 -8.25 0.00 -9.23
C TYR A 70 -8.20 -1.34 -8.49
N GLU A 71 -7.28 -2.22 -8.89
CA GLU A 71 -7.04 -3.50 -8.21
C GLU A 71 -6.64 -3.27 -6.74
N GLN A 72 -5.72 -2.34 -6.51
CA GLN A 72 -5.21 -2.07 -5.17
C GLN A 72 -6.25 -1.40 -4.28
N ALA A 73 -7.06 -0.49 -4.82
CA ALA A 73 -8.16 0.14 -4.10
C ALA A 73 -9.21 -0.91 -3.65
N GLY A 74 -9.53 -1.88 -4.51
CA GLY A 74 -10.42 -2.99 -4.16
C GLY A 74 -9.82 -3.93 -3.11
N ALA A 75 -8.49 -4.11 -3.10
CA ALA A 75 -7.80 -4.97 -2.13
C ALA A 75 -7.74 -4.38 -0.70
N LEU A 76 -7.97 -3.07 -0.52
CA LEU A 76 -7.87 -2.43 0.80
C LEU A 76 -8.82 -3.01 1.86
N THR A 77 -10.01 -3.46 1.45
CA THR A 77 -10.95 -4.11 2.38
C THR A 77 -10.34 -5.38 2.97
N ARG A 78 -9.72 -6.22 2.13
CA ARG A 78 -9.01 -7.42 2.58
C ARG A 78 -7.77 -7.07 3.39
N ALA A 79 -7.03 -6.05 2.99
CA ALA A 79 -5.83 -5.60 3.70
C ALA A 79 -6.18 -5.17 5.14
N LYS A 80 -7.31 -4.50 5.35
CA LYS A 80 -7.76 -4.10 6.69
C LYS A 80 -8.09 -5.29 7.59
N GLU A 81 -8.64 -6.38 7.04
CA GLU A 81 -8.90 -7.62 7.77
C GLU A 81 -7.62 -8.36 8.14
N GLN A 82 -6.63 -8.37 7.23
CA GLN A 82 -5.35 -9.08 7.43
C GLN A 82 -4.40 -8.32 8.36
N PHE A 83 -4.47 -6.99 8.37
CA PHE A 83 -3.60 -6.12 9.17
C PHE A 83 -4.45 -5.22 10.08
N PRO A 84 -5.07 -5.79 11.13
CA PRO A 84 -5.81 -5.01 12.13
C PRO A 84 -4.88 -4.05 12.90
N GLU A 85 -5.47 -3.04 13.54
CA GLU A 85 -4.73 -2.13 14.43
C GLU A 85 -4.32 -2.78 15.75
#